data_AF-A0AAV1LUZ5-F1
#
_entry.id   AF-A0AAV1LUZ5-F1
#
_cell.length_a   1.000
_cell.length_b   1.000
_cell.length_c   1.000
_cell.angle_alpha   90.00
_cell.angle_beta   90.00
_cell.angle_gamma   90.00
#
_symmetry.space_group_name_H-M   'P 1'
#
loop_
_entity.id
_entity.type
_entity.pdbx_description
1 polymer ?
#
loop_
_entity_poly.entity_id
_entity_poly.type
_entity_poly.pdbx_seq_one_letter_code
_entity_poly.pdbx_strand_id
1 'polypeptide(L)'
;MLSLFLFIFNTNLKYYLELVNIFLFSGGTLIFKLFTVFEHSTVSLLYLINHLFKEVNIYKPITSRQGNSEVYAICLQYKGIDLTPYLPILRSAFGTELYTNKSLFPLEKIPESFLKQIEECAYYFCSIQCQVINNNLQAYLMQKNIALHRDMKKIRALVASEFIWKYDLKPIDSAQEILKGALHEENKINTNPRYHRGSYTERQLYTKMSLKEKLKNLNSFLQAELLSNPTILINESVKWMSSGESAKINLVFTYGRPLQKINSSKFIFVPIFKLYQQILAEEEFKEIILYRPPKPKTDANLETEAYKLISLPEFQYKDSYNVHEKNCFKTLLNGLRELSDGESILLQNFNTLTHFNVSVLYILSKSCFEKTGFSSSGGILLNNLIDKPSLKYLEIIDDECNKVRQNEKKDVLNSLPVQVTNVEDFFSNIVFYNNTFYRNKCMEYFEKIEQYL
;
A
#
# COMPACT_ATOMS: atom_id res chain seq x y z
N MET A 1 -26.32 -4.26 26.32
CA MET A 1 -25.44 -4.20 25.13
C MET A 1 -25.66 -2.82 24.51
N LEU A 2 -24.72 -1.87 24.69
CA LEU A 2 -24.78 -0.57 24.02
C LEU A 2 -24.48 -0.83 22.54
N SER A 3 -25.52 -0.87 21.70
CA SER A 3 -25.34 -0.94 20.25
C SER A 3 -24.92 0.45 19.76
N LEU A 4 -23.61 0.69 19.66
CA LEU A 4 -23.06 1.82 18.93
C LEU A 4 -22.93 1.41 17.46
N PHE A 5 -23.79 1.95 16.62
CA PHE A 5 -23.65 1.79 15.17
C PHE A 5 -23.10 3.09 14.57
N LEU A 6 -21.84 3.04 14.15
CA LEU A 6 -21.18 4.10 13.42
C LEU A 6 -21.37 3.85 11.92
N PHE A 7 -22.24 4.63 11.27
CA PHE A 7 -22.43 4.57 9.83
C PHE A 7 -21.78 5.79 9.17
N ILE A 8 -20.65 5.58 8.50
CA ILE A 8 -19.99 6.59 7.68
C ILE A 8 -20.47 6.40 6.24
N PHE A 9 -21.65 6.92 5.91
CA PHE A 9 -22.13 6.96 4.53
C PHE A 9 -21.98 8.35 3.93
N ASN A 10 -21.56 8.40 2.67
CA ASN A 10 -21.94 9.47 1.77
C ASN A 10 -23.32 9.11 1.24
N THR A 11 -24.29 9.96 1.58
CA THR A 11 -25.65 10.10 1.01
C THR A 11 -26.80 9.22 1.54
N ASN A 12 -27.87 9.96 1.86
CA ASN A 12 -29.30 9.66 1.78
C ASN A 12 -30.05 9.06 3.00
N LEU A 13 -31.09 9.81 3.40
CA LEU A 13 -32.11 9.55 4.41
C LEU A 13 -32.61 8.10 4.49
N LYS A 14 -32.80 7.46 3.33
CA LYS A 14 -33.30 6.08 3.20
C LYS A 14 -32.46 5.09 4.00
N TYR A 15 -31.14 5.10 3.80
CA TYR A 15 -30.27 4.12 4.43
C TYR A 15 -30.25 4.30 5.94
N TYR A 16 -30.24 5.54 6.44
CA TYR A 16 -30.23 5.79 7.88
C TYR A 16 -31.47 5.23 8.57
N LEU A 17 -32.67 5.44 8.01
CA LEU A 17 -33.92 4.97 8.63
C LEU A 17 -34.09 3.44 8.56
N GLU A 18 -33.69 2.82 7.44
CA GLU A 18 -33.67 1.36 7.33
C GLU A 18 -32.67 0.74 8.33
N LEU A 19 -31.49 1.34 8.48
CA LEU A 19 -30.48 0.86 9.41
C LEU A 19 -30.90 1.05 10.87
N VAL A 20 -31.55 2.16 11.21
CA VAL A 20 -32.15 2.37 12.54
C VAL A 20 -33.18 1.28 12.84
N ASN A 21 -34.08 0.98 11.89
CA ASN A 21 -35.13 -0.02 12.10
C ASN A 21 -34.59 -1.45 12.23
N ILE A 22 -33.55 -1.80 11.45
CA ILE A 22 -33.03 -3.18 11.40
C ILE A 22 -32.01 -3.44 12.53
N PHE A 23 -31.16 -2.46 12.84
CA PHE A 23 -29.97 -2.70 13.66
C PHE A 23 -29.98 -2.00 15.01
N LEU A 24 -30.80 -0.96 15.22
CA LEU A 24 -30.73 -0.16 16.44
C LEU A 24 -31.77 -0.58 17.47
N PHE A 25 -31.29 -1.13 18.59
CA PHE A 25 -32.14 -1.45 19.73
C PHE A 25 -32.50 -0.18 20.53
N SER A 26 -33.58 -0.25 21.30
CA SER A 26 -33.96 0.82 22.23
C SER A 26 -32.80 1.18 23.17
N GLY A 27 -32.58 2.48 23.36
CA GLY A 27 -31.41 3.02 24.07
C GLY A 27 -30.12 3.10 23.24
N GLY A 28 -30.13 2.63 21.99
CA GLY A 28 -28.96 2.66 21.10
C GLY A 28 -28.55 4.07 20.66
N THR A 29 -27.32 4.17 20.15
CA THR A 29 -26.73 5.41 19.62
C THR A 29 -26.47 5.27 18.13
N LEU A 30 -26.89 6.29 17.36
CA LEU A 30 -26.59 6.43 15.95
C LEU A 30 -25.65 7.62 15.75
N ILE A 31 -24.53 7.41 15.08
CA ILE A 31 -23.66 8.50 14.62
C ILE A 31 -23.56 8.43 13.11
N PHE A 32 -23.87 9.53 12.43
CA PHE A 32 -23.76 9.62 10.98
C PHE A 32 -23.21 10.96 10.50
N LYS A 33 -22.60 10.90 9.31
CA LYS A 33 -22.00 12.05 8.65
C LYS A 33 -23.03 12.79 7.79
N LEU A 34 -22.96 14.12 7.83
CA LEU A 34 -23.67 15.03 6.95
C LEU A 34 -22.76 16.20 6.55
N PHE A 35 -23.25 17.08 5.67
CA PHE A 35 -22.51 18.26 5.23
C PHE A 35 -23.20 19.52 5.73
N THR A 36 -23.95 20.19 4.85
CA THR A 36 -24.70 21.39 5.19
C THR A 36 -26.11 21.03 5.66
N VAL A 37 -26.70 21.93 6.46
CA VAL A 37 -28.09 21.83 6.95
C VAL A 37 -29.00 22.87 6.27
N PHE A 38 -28.62 23.33 5.08
CA PHE A 38 -29.33 24.41 4.36
C PHE A 38 -30.57 23.90 3.62
N GLU A 39 -30.54 22.65 3.18
CA GLU A 39 -31.60 22.07 2.36
C GLU A 39 -32.79 21.62 3.21
N HIS A 40 -34.01 21.88 2.72
CA HIS A 40 -35.25 21.46 3.39
C HIS A 40 -35.30 19.95 3.67
N SER A 41 -34.66 19.14 2.82
CA SER A 41 -34.55 17.69 2.95
C SER A 41 -33.69 17.31 4.16
N THR A 42 -32.57 18.00 4.41
CA THR A 42 -31.73 17.81 5.59
C THR A 42 -32.43 18.29 6.87
N VAL A 43 -33.11 19.44 6.82
CA VAL A 43 -33.89 19.95 7.97
C VAL A 43 -34.99 18.96 8.35
N SER A 44 -35.74 18.48 7.36
CA SER A 44 -36.78 17.46 7.56
C SER A 44 -36.23 16.17 8.15
N LEU A 45 -35.06 15.73 7.68
CA LEU A 45 -34.37 14.55 8.20
C LEU A 45 -33.99 14.72 9.68
N LEU A 46 -33.34 15.83 10.03
CA LEU A 46 -32.96 16.10 11.42
C LEU A 46 -34.17 16.26 12.33
N TYR A 47 -35.26 16.81 11.81
CA TYR A 47 -36.53 16.91 12.52
C TYR A 47 -37.12 15.52 12.82
N LEU A 48 -37.15 14.63 11.82
CA LEU A 48 -37.56 13.24 12.02
C LEU A 48 -36.67 12.53 13.05
N ILE A 49 -35.34 12.66 12.94
CA ILE A 49 -34.41 12.03 13.89
C ILE A 49 -34.61 12.53 15.32
N ASN A 50 -34.90 13.82 15.53
CA ASN A 50 -35.24 14.34 16.87
C ASN A 50 -36.48 13.67 17.48
N HIS A 51 -37.40 13.16 16.66
CA HIS A 51 -38.52 12.36 17.15
C HIS A 51 -38.11 10.94 17.53
N LEU A 52 -37.10 10.36 16.86
CA LEU A 52 -36.63 9.00 17.06
C LEU A 52 -35.67 8.85 18.26
N PHE A 53 -34.92 9.89 18.60
CA PHE A 53 -33.91 9.87 19.65
C PHE A 53 -34.28 10.82 20.79
N LYS A 54 -33.69 10.65 21.98
CA LYS A 54 -33.90 11.62 23.07
C LYS A 54 -33.05 12.87 22.90
N GLU A 55 -31.87 12.74 22.29
CA GLU A 55 -30.92 13.84 22.12
C GLU A 55 -30.21 13.69 20.77
N VAL A 56 -30.05 14.81 20.06
CA VAL A 56 -29.39 14.87 18.75
C VAL A 56 -28.44 16.07 18.75
N ASN A 57 -27.14 15.79 18.63
CA ASN A 57 -26.11 16.82 18.63
C ASN A 57 -25.43 16.88 17.26
N ILE A 58 -25.19 18.08 16.74
CA ILE A 58 -24.34 18.26 15.56
C ILE A 58 -22.94 18.63 16.02
N TYR A 59 -21.94 17.84 15.60
CA TYR A 59 -20.57 17.94 16.07
C TYR A 59 -19.58 17.84 14.92
N LYS A 60 -18.55 18.70 14.93
CA LYS A 60 -17.41 18.62 14.00
C LYS A 60 -16.15 18.24 14.77
N PRO A 61 -15.69 16.98 14.72
CA PRO A 61 -14.48 16.58 15.43
C PRO A 61 -13.25 17.26 14.81
N ILE A 62 -12.24 17.55 15.63
CA ILE A 62 -10.96 18.14 15.19
C ILE A 62 -10.21 17.26 14.18
N THR A 63 -10.50 15.96 14.17
CA THR A 63 -9.96 14.98 13.23
C THR A 63 -10.63 15.02 11.85
N SER A 64 -11.79 15.68 11.71
CA SER A 64 -12.37 16.02 10.41
C SER A 64 -11.72 17.27 9.85
N ARG A 65 -11.58 17.37 8.52
CA ARG A 65 -10.93 18.53 7.88
C ARG A 65 -11.72 19.79 8.21
N GLN A 66 -11.11 20.70 8.96
CA GLN A 66 -11.79 21.89 9.46
C GLN A 66 -12.35 22.81 8.35
N GLY A 67 -11.70 22.87 7.18
CA GLY A 67 -12.13 23.73 6.07
C GLY A 67 -13.24 23.16 5.17
N ASN A 68 -13.74 21.94 5.43
CA ASN A 68 -14.88 21.38 4.70
C ASN A 68 -16.18 21.53 5.49
N SER A 69 -17.31 21.27 4.83
CA SER A 69 -18.63 21.34 5.46
C SER A 69 -19.03 20.05 6.18
N GLU A 70 -18.13 19.07 6.34
CA GLU A 70 -18.46 17.80 7.01
C GLU A 70 -18.71 18.00 8.50
N VAL A 71 -19.86 17.52 8.97
CA VAL A 71 -20.22 17.44 10.39
C VAL A 71 -20.87 16.08 10.68
N TYR A 72 -21.03 15.75 11.96
CA TYR A 72 -21.59 14.48 12.42
C TYR A 72 -22.81 14.75 13.29
N ALA A 73 -23.91 14.06 13.02
CA ALA A 73 -25.04 14.00 13.91
C ALA A 73 -24.85 12.82 14.88
N ILE A 74 -24.84 13.13 16.18
CA ILE A 74 -24.71 12.18 17.29
C ILE A 74 -26.08 12.06 17.93
N CYS A 75 -26.77 10.96 17.67
CA CYS A 75 -28.13 10.71 18.10
C CYS A 75 -28.13 9.69 19.24
N LEU A 76 -28.52 10.11 20.44
CA LEU A 76 -28.40 9.33 21.67
C LEU A 76 -29.77 8.82 22.14
N GLN A 77 -29.75 7.61 22.70
CA GLN A 77 -30.92 6.97 23.32
C GLN A 77 -32.11 6.85 22.36
N TYR A 78 -31.98 5.99 21.35
CA TYR A 78 -33.08 5.65 20.45
C TYR A 78 -34.32 5.23 21.24
N LYS A 79 -35.48 5.78 20.89
CA LYS A 79 -36.75 5.56 21.60
C LYS A 79 -37.41 4.21 21.28
N GLY A 80 -36.91 3.47 20.29
CA GLY A 80 -37.45 2.15 19.91
C GLY A 80 -38.74 2.23 19.07
N ILE A 81 -38.90 3.28 18.25
CA ILE A 81 -40.08 3.49 17.41
C ILE A 81 -40.02 2.61 16.17
N ASP A 82 -40.99 1.70 15.97
CA ASP A 82 -41.09 0.90 14.75
C ASP A 82 -41.33 1.78 13.52
N LEU A 83 -40.35 1.80 12.60
CA LEU A 83 -40.41 2.57 11.38
C LEU A 83 -41.05 1.81 10.22
N THR A 84 -41.32 0.52 10.38
CA THR A 84 -41.85 -0.37 9.34
C THR A 84 -43.06 0.20 8.58
N PRO A 85 -44.05 0.87 9.23
CA PRO A 85 -45.18 1.48 8.53
C PRO A 85 -44.79 2.63 7.60
N TYR A 86 -43.70 3.33 7.89
CA TYR A 86 -43.27 4.53 7.17
C TYR A 86 -42.26 4.21 6.05
N LEU A 87 -41.54 3.08 6.14
CA LEU A 87 -40.54 2.68 5.16
C LEU A 87 -41.07 2.61 3.71
N PRO A 88 -42.27 2.09 3.41
CA PRO A 88 -42.78 2.06 2.03
C PRO A 88 -42.95 3.46 1.42
N ILE A 89 -43.45 4.42 2.21
CA ILE A 89 -43.67 5.80 1.77
C ILE A 89 -42.33 6.50 1.50
N LEU A 90 -41.37 6.32 2.41
CA LEU A 90 -40.02 6.86 2.26
C LEU A 90 -39.30 6.24 1.06
N ARG A 91 -39.51 4.95 0.79
CA ARG A 91 -38.98 4.25 -0.39
C ARG A 91 -39.60 4.76 -1.68
N SER A 92 -40.91 5.02 -1.72
CA SER A 92 -41.58 5.46 -2.95
C SER A 92 -41.22 6.89 -3.37
N ALA A 93 -40.89 7.76 -2.40
CA ALA A 93 -40.44 9.12 -2.71
C ALA A 93 -38.97 9.17 -3.17
N PHE A 94 -38.15 8.21 -2.75
CA PHE A 94 -36.71 8.23 -2.95
C PHE A 94 -36.28 8.04 -4.41
N GLY A 95 -35.36 8.88 -4.90
CA GLY A 95 -34.85 8.82 -6.27
C GLY A 95 -35.84 9.33 -7.33
N THR A 96 -36.95 9.94 -6.90
CA THR A 96 -37.97 10.53 -7.75
C THR A 96 -37.94 12.06 -7.64
N GLU A 97 -38.60 12.76 -8.55
CA GLU A 97 -38.77 14.21 -8.51
C GLU A 97 -39.47 14.70 -7.22
N LEU A 98 -40.21 13.82 -6.53
CA LEU A 98 -40.83 14.14 -5.24
C LEU A 98 -39.79 14.47 -4.17
N TYR A 99 -38.65 13.78 -4.15
CA TYR A 99 -37.60 14.01 -3.16
C TYR A 99 -36.88 15.35 -3.37
N THR A 100 -36.74 15.76 -4.63
CA THR A 100 -36.08 17.03 -4.99
C THR A 100 -36.99 18.24 -4.78
N ASN A 101 -38.29 18.08 -5.07
CA ASN A 101 -39.21 19.22 -5.16
C ASN A 101 -40.18 19.35 -3.98
N LYS A 102 -40.21 18.38 -3.06
CA LYS A 102 -41.11 18.41 -1.89
C LYS A 102 -40.37 18.11 -0.59
N SER A 103 -40.79 18.77 0.49
CA SER A 103 -40.35 18.47 1.84
C SER A 103 -41.10 17.27 2.43
N LEU A 104 -40.46 16.55 3.37
CA LEU A 104 -41.11 15.45 4.08
C LEU A 104 -42.17 15.96 5.07
N PHE A 105 -41.97 17.16 5.61
CA PHE A 105 -42.90 17.83 6.51
C PHE A 105 -43.28 19.19 5.95
N PRO A 106 -44.55 19.60 6.07
CA PRO A 106 -44.95 21.00 5.89
C PRO A 106 -44.19 21.89 6.87
N LEU A 107 -43.80 23.09 6.43
CA LEU A 107 -43.01 24.01 7.25
C LEU A 107 -43.75 24.38 8.55
N GLU A 108 -45.06 24.52 8.48
CA GLU A 108 -45.94 24.90 9.60
C GLU A 108 -45.99 23.81 10.69
N LYS A 109 -45.55 22.59 10.37
CA LYS A 109 -45.48 21.48 11.32
C LYS A 109 -44.12 21.36 11.99
N ILE A 110 -43.14 22.17 11.62
CA ILE A 110 -41.82 22.22 12.24
C ILE A 110 -41.80 23.39 13.24
N PRO A 111 -41.54 23.14 14.53
CA PRO A 111 -41.49 24.19 15.53
C PRO A 111 -40.44 25.26 15.18
N GLU A 112 -40.80 26.53 15.37
CA GLU A 112 -39.90 27.66 15.14
C GLU A 112 -38.63 27.57 16.00
N SER A 113 -38.75 27.07 17.23
CA SER A 113 -37.60 26.82 18.12
C SER A 113 -36.60 25.84 17.54
N PHE A 114 -37.07 24.80 16.83
CA PHE A 114 -36.20 23.84 16.14
C PHE A 114 -35.53 24.48 14.92
N LEU A 115 -36.30 25.22 14.12
CA LEU A 115 -35.77 25.92 12.94
C LEU A 115 -34.68 26.92 13.33
N LYS A 116 -34.88 27.65 14.42
CA LYS A 116 -33.89 28.58 14.96
C LYS A 116 -32.59 27.88 15.37
N GLN A 117 -32.68 26.71 16.02
CA GLN A 117 -31.47 25.93 16.34
C GLN A 117 -30.73 25.45 15.08
N ILE A 118 -31.47 25.06 14.03
CA ILE A 118 -30.86 24.69 12.75
C ILE A 118 -30.14 25.88 12.12
N GLU A 119 -30.75 27.07 12.14
CA GLU A 119 -30.14 28.30 11.63
C GLU A 119 -28.87 28.68 12.41
N GLU A 120 -28.94 28.67 13.75
CA GLU A 120 -27.79 28.95 14.62
C GLU A 120 -26.65 27.94 14.37
N CYS A 121 -26.99 26.66 14.25
CA CYS A 121 -26.05 25.59 13.91
C CYS A 121 -25.39 25.83 12.54
N ALA A 122 -26.20 26.19 11.53
CA ALA A 122 -25.74 26.48 10.18
C ALA A 122 -24.75 27.65 10.17
N TYR A 123 -25.09 28.74 10.87
CA TYR A 123 -24.24 29.93 10.98
C TYR A 123 -22.93 29.62 11.71
N TYR A 124 -23.00 28.90 12.83
CA TYR A 124 -21.83 28.51 13.61
C TYR A 124 -20.80 27.74 12.77
N PHE A 125 -21.22 26.64 12.13
CA PHE A 125 -20.28 25.84 11.33
C PHE A 125 -19.79 26.57 10.07
N CYS A 126 -20.62 27.41 9.45
CA CYS A 126 -20.20 28.27 8.35
C CYS A 126 -19.11 29.25 8.78
N SER A 127 -19.28 29.92 9.92
CA SER A 127 -18.31 30.90 10.43
C SER A 127 -16.93 30.25 10.69
N ILE A 128 -16.90 29.07 11.32
CA ILE A 128 -15.68 28.30 11.55
C ILE A 128 -15.04 27.90 10.22
N GLN A 129 -15.84 27.42 9.27
CA GLN A 129 -15.33 27.01 7.96
C GLN A 129 -14.67 28.19 7.24
N CYS A 130 -15.33 29.35 7.20
CA CYS A 130 -14.79 30.58 6.62
C CYS A 130 -13.48 31.01 7.29
N GLN A 131 -13.44 31.01 8.63
CA GLN A 131 -12.23 31.35 9.38
C GLN A 131 -11.06 30.42 9.03
N VAL A 132 -11.30 29.11 8.98
CA VAL A 132 -10.27 28.12 8.66
C VAL A 132 -9.79 28.24 7.22
N ILE A 133 -10.69 28.48 6.27
CA ILE A 133 -10.32 28.72 4.87
C ILE A 133 -9.40 29.95 4.77
N ASN A 134 -9.76 31.05 5.43
CA ASN A 134 -8.95 32.27 5.46
C ASN A 134 -7.59 32.02 6.11
N ASN A 135 -7.54 31.33 7.24
CA ASN A 135 -6.27 30.98 7.92
C ASN A 135 -5.36 30.12 7.03
N ASN A 136 -5.92 29.13 6.34
CA ASN A 136 -5.17 28.29 5.41
C ASN A 136 -4.62 29.08 4.23
N LEU A 137 -5.41 30.04 3.70
CA LEU A 137 -4.96 30.92 2.62
C LEU A 137 -3.80 31.82 3.09
N GLN A 138 -3.90 32.42 4.28
CA GLN A 138 -2.82 33.22 4.86
C GLN A 138 -1.56 32.39 5.09
N ALA A 139 -1.70 31.20 5.69
CA ALA A 139 -0.58 30.28 5.89
C ALA A 139 0.08 29.87 4.56
N TYR A 140 -0.71 29.66 3.50
CA TYR A 140 -0.21 29.38 2.16
C TYR A 140 0.63 30.55 1.61
N LEU A 141 0.16 31.79 1.76
CA LEU A 141 0.88 32.98 1.30
C LEU A 141 2.16 33.24 2.11
N MET A 142 2.21 32.79 3.37
CA MET A 142 3.35 32.98 4.29
C MET A 142 4.39 31.83 4.28
N GLN A 143 4.32 30.91 3.31
CA GLN A 143 5.04 29.61 3.22
C GLN A 143 6.58 29.58 3.32
N LYS A 144 7.27 30.69 3.61
CA LYS A 144 8.74 30.70 3.69
C LYS A 144 9.33 30.06 4.96
N ASN A 145 8.51 29.54 5.88
CA ASN A 145 8.99 29.13 7.21
C ASN A 145 9.05 27.59 7.38
N ILE A 146 10.19 27.00 7.02
CA ILE A 146 10.49 25.55 7.13
C ILE A 146 10.36 25.04 8.58
N ALA A 147 10.59 25.89 9.58
CA ALA A 147 10.49 25.54 11.00
C ALA A 147 9.07 25.08 11.40
N LEU A 148 8.03 25.73 10.86
CA LEU A 148 6.62 25.45 11.17
C LEU A 148 6.23 23.99 10.87
N HIS A 149 6.81 23.40 9.82
CA HIS A 149 6.49 22.02 9.42
C HIS A 149 7.10 20.96 10.35
N ARG A 150 8.31 21.21 10.89
CA ARG A 150 8.98 20.29 11.82
C ARG A 150 8.21 20.18 13.14
N ASP A 151 7.65 21.29 13.61
CA ASP A 151 6.89 21.33 14.85
C ASP A 151 5.54 20.61 14.73
N MET A 152 4.89 20.70 13.57
CA MET A 152 3.61 20.04 13.33
C MET A 152 3.68 18.50 13.45
N LYS A 153 4.78 17.85 13.05
CA LYS A 153 4.93 16.40 13.22
C LYS A 153 4.99 16.00 14.71
N LYS A 154 5.71 16.78 15.51
CA LYS A 154 5.78 16.58 16.97
C LYS A 154 4.43 16.80 17.63
N ILE A 155 3.72 17.87 17.27
CA ILE A 155 2.38 18.17 17.78
C ILE A 155 1.42 17.02 17.47
N ARG A 156 1.43 16.48 16.24
CA ARG A 156 0.59 15.33 15.87
C ARG A 156 0.87 14.09 16.71
N ALA A 157 2.15 13.81 16.98
CA ALA A 157 2.54 12.68 17.83
C ALA A 157 2.05 12.87 19.26
N LEU A 158 2.22 14.07 19.83
CA LEU A 158 1.73 14.40 21.17
C LEU A 158 0.20 14.26 21.27
N VAL A 159 -0.55 14.83 20.32
CA VAL A 159 -2.02 14.70 20.29
C VAL A 159 -2.47 13.25 20.18
N ALA A 160 -1.78 12.42 19.40
CA ALA A 160 -2.10 11.00 19.29
C ALA A 160 -1.85 10.24 20.61
N SER A 161 -0.70 10.49 21.26
CA SER A 161 -0.38 9.91 22.56
C SER A 161 -1.39 10.31 23.64
N GLU A 162 -1.74 11.59 23.71
CA GLU A 162 -2.75 12.11 24.63
C GLU A 162 -4.12 11.49 24.37
N PHE A 163 -4.50 11.28 23.11
CA PHE A 163 -5.77 10.63 22.75
C PHE A 163 -5.82 9.18 23.22
N ILE A 164 -4.74 8.41 23.01
CA ILE A 164 -4.64 7.02 23.47
C ILE A 164 -4.73 6.96 25.00
N TRP A 165 -3.99 7.82 25.69
CA TRP A 165 -3.94 7.86 27.14
C TRP A 165 -5.28 8.30 27.75
N LYS A 166 -5.85 9.42 27.28
CA LYS A 166 -7.08 10.00 27.83
C LYS A 166 -8.29 9.08 27.70
N TYR A 167 -8.37 8.31 26.61
CA TYR A 167 -9.50 7.42 26.34
C TYR A 167 -9.19 5.95 26.63
N ASP A 168 -8.04 5.65 27.22
CA ASP A 168 -7.58 4.29 27.56
C ASP A 168 -7.75 3.30 26.40
N LEU A 169 -7.32 3.71 25.20
CA LEU A 169 -7.50 2.93 23.99
C LEU A 169 -6.67 1.66 24.05
N LYS A 170 -7.35 0.52 23.97
CA LYS A 170 -6.75 -0.82 23.99
C LYS A 170 -7.05 -1.56 22.69
N PRO A 171 -6.17 -2.48 22.26
CA PRO A 171 -6.52 -3.45 21.25
C PRO A 171 -7.83 -4.18 21.63
N ILE A 172 -8.68 -4.43 20.64
CA ILE A 172 -9.89 -5.23 20.84
C ILE A 172 -9.44 -6.67 21.14
N ASP A 173 -10.08 -7.32 22.11
CA ASP A 173 -9.85 -8.73 22.41
C ASP A 173 -10.16 -9.58 21.16
N SER A 174 -9.32 -10.56 20.83
CA SER A 174 -9.49 -11.40 19.64
C SER A 174 -10.86 -12.11 19.61
N ALA A 175 -11.42 -12.44 20.78
CA ALA A 175 -12.75 -13.04 20.90
C ALA A 175 -13.89 -12.06 20.58
N GLN A 176 -13.62 -10.76 20.67
CA GLN A 176 -14.57 -9.67 20.37
C GLN A 176 -14.43 -9.13 18.94
N GLU A 177 -13.42 -9.58 18.19
CA GLU A 177 -13.29 -9.23 16.79
C GLU A 177 -14.44 -9.82 15.96
N ILE A 178 -14.98 -9.03 15.02
CA ILE A 178 -16.06 -9.45 14.11
C ILE A 178 -15.67 -10.71 13.32
N LEU A 179 -14.38 -10.82 12.98
CA LEU A 179 -13.84 -11.94 12.20
C LEU A 179 -13.08 -12.97 13.05
N LYS A 180 -13.14 -12.87 14.39
CA LYS A 180 -12.57 -13.82 15.35
C LYS A 180 -11.14 -14.29 15.02
N GLY A 181 -10.27 -13.36 14.63
CA GLY A 181 -8.87 -13.68 14.28
C GLY A 181 -8.63 -14.40 12.94
N ALA A 182 -9.64 -14.67 12.12
CA ALA A 182 -9.46 -15.33 10.82
C ALA A 182 -8.51 -14.56 9.86
N LEU A 183 -8.37 -13.25 10.03
CA LEU A 183 -7.41 -12.43 9.26
C LEU A 183 -5.98 -12.45 9.82
N HIS A 184 -5.79 -12.81 11.10
CA HIS A 184 -4.47 -12.81 11.74
C HIS A 184 -3.65 -14.05 11.36
N GLU A 185 -4.30 -15.17 11.02
CA GLU A 185 -3.62 -16.39 10.57
C GLU A 185 -3.03 -16.26 9.15
N GLU A 186 -3.70 -15.53 8.24
CA GLU A 186 -3.27 -15.39 6.84
C GLU A 186 -2.51 -14.09 6.52
N ASN A 187 -2.70 -13.02 7.30
CA ASN A 187 -2.03 -11.74 7.07
C ASN A 187 -1.21 -11.33 8.30
N LYS A 188 -0.06 -11.99 8.49
CA LYS A 188 1.04 -11.43 9.30
C LYS A 188 1.29 -10.02 8.77
N ILE A 189 0.95 -8.99 9.57
CA ILE A 189 1.31 -7.55 9.50
C ILE A 189 1.46 -7.01 8.07
N ASN A 190 0.74 -5.96 7.67
CA ASN A 190 1.06 -5.28 6.41
C ASN A 190 2.53 -4.81 6.39
N THR A 191 3.40 -5.64 5.82
CA THR A 191 4.86 -5.46 5.72
C THR A 191 5.21 -4.37 4.71
N ASN A 192 4.21 -3.87 3.98
CA ASN A 192 4.31 -2.81 3.01
C ASN A 192 3.49 -1.59 3.44
N PRO A 193 3.97 -0.81 4.43
CA PRO A 193 3.32 0.43 4.81
C PRO A 193 3.23 1.36 3.60
N ARG A 194 2.16 2.15 3.55
CA ARG A 194 1.94 3.11 2.47
C ARG A 194 3.11 4.12 2.46
N TYR A 195 3.87 4.13 1.37
CA TYR A 195 5.00 5.05 1.22
C TYR A 195 4.52 6.50 1.01
N HIS A 196 4.82 7.37 1.97
CA HIS A 196 4.45 8.78 1.93
C HIS A 196 5.62 9.63 1.40
N ARG A 197 5.46 10.21 0.19
CA ARG A 197 6.40 11.20 -0.41
C ARG A 197 6.31 12.59 0.23
N GLY A 198 6.03 12.66 1.53
CA GLY A 198 5.73 13.90 2.24
C GLY A 198 4.47 14.63 1.74
N SER A 199 4.29 15.84 2.24
CA SER A 199 3.30 16.84 1.84
C SER A 199 3.67 17.50 0.50
N TYR A 200 2.73 18.24 -0.10
CA TYR A 200 3.00 19.02 -1.31
C TYR A 200 4.16 20.01 -1.10
N THR A 201 4.15 20.72 0.03
CA THR A 201 5.20 21.68 0.39
C THR A 201 6.57 21.01 0.53
N GLU A 202 6.66 19.85 1.19
CA GLU A 202 7.93 19.10 1.28
C GLU A 202 8.45 18.70 -0.09
N ARG A 203 7.58 18.29 -1.03
CA ARG A 203 7.98 18.00 -2.41
C ARG A 203 8.44 19.25 -3.16
N GLN A 204 7.78 20.38 -2.99
CA GLN A 204 8.19 21.65 -3.62
C GLN A 204 9.49 22.20 -3.04
N LEU A 205 9.73 22.00 -1.73
CA LEU A 205 11.01 22.33 -1.11
C LEU A 205 12.11 21.42 -1.64
N TYR A 206 11.84 20.12 -1.77
CA TYR A 206 12.78 19.15 -2.33
C TYR A 206 13.21 19.51 -3.76
N THR A 207 12.31 20.03 -4.61
CA THR A 207 12.71 20.50 -5.96
C THR A 207 13.65 21.71 -5.96
N LYS A 208 13.70 22.47 -4.85
CA LYS A 208 14.58 23.63 -4.68
C LYS A 208 15.89 23.30 -3.96
N MET A 209 16.05 22.07 -3.47
CA MET A 209 17.26 21.62 -2.80
C MET A 209 18.42 21.46 -3.77
N SER A 210 19.62 21.78 -3.32
CA SER A 210 20.87 21.43 -4.01
C SER A 210 21.06 19.91 -4.07
N LEU A 211 21.92 19.43 -4.99
CA LEU A 211 22.23 17.99 -5.11
C LEU A 211 22.76 17.39 -3.79
N LYS A 212 23.58 18.15 -3.05
CA LYS A 212 24.12 17.72 -1.75
C LYS A 212 23.04 17.59 -0.68
N GLU A 213 22.07 18.50 -0.67
CA GLU A 213 20.91 18.43 0.23
C GLU A 213 19.97 17.27 -0.12
N LYS A 214 19.71 17.05 -1.42
CA LYS A 214 18.93 15.89 -1.89
C LYS A 214 19.59 14.58 -1.49
N LEU A 215 20.91 14.45 -1.71
CA LEU A 215 21.70 13.29 -1.31
C LEU A 215 21.58 13.04 0.20
N LYS A 216 21.81 14.08 1.02
CA LYS A 216 21.69 13.99 2.49
C LYS A 216 20.29 13.56 2.93
N ASN A 217 19.24 14.08 2.29
CA ASN A 217 17.85 13.73 2.59
C ASN A 217 17.56 12.25 2.29
N LEU A 218 17.91 11.78 1.09
CA LEU A 218 17.72 10.37 0.69
C LEU A 218 18.56 9.41 1.53
N ASN A 219 19.81 9.78 1.87
CA ASN A 219 20.65 8.97 2.75
C ASN A 219 20.07 8.91 4.17
N SER A 220 19.55 10.03 4.70
CA SER A 220 18.86 10.04 6.00
C SER A 220 17.64 9.10 6.02
N PHE A 221 16.93 8.97 4.89
CA PHE A 221 15.84 8.02 4.75
C PHE A 221 16.33 6.57 4.83
N LEU A 222 17.44 6.24 4.15
CA LEU A 222 18.05 4.90 4.24
C LEU A 222 18.45 4.56 5.68
N GLN A 223 19.10 5.48 6.39
CA GLN A 223 19.49 5.26 7.78
C GLN A 223 18.28 5.04 8.70
N ALA A 224 17.21 5.80 8.52
CA ALA A 224 15.97 5.62 9.29
C ALA A 224 15.31 4.25 9.01
N GLU A 225 15.34 3.79 7.76
CA GLU A 225 14.83 2.47 7.38
C GLU A 225 15.63 1.34 8.05
N LEU A 226 16.96 1.46 8.11
CA LEU A 226 17.83 0.47 8.77
C LEU A 226 17.57 0.35 10.27
N LEU A 227 17.28 1.47 10.92
CA LEU A 227 16.92 1.48 12.35
C LEU A 227 15.53 0.88 12.60
N SER A 228 14.61 1.06 11.66
CA SER A 228 13.21 0.62 11.83
C SER A 228 13.02 -0.86 11.52
N ASN A 229 13.83 -1.42 10.63
CA ASN A 229 13.65 -2.76 10.05
C ASN A 229 14.95 -3.61 10.02
N PRO A 230 15.65 -3.80 11.16
CA PRO A 230 16.98 -4.42 11.16
C PRO A 230 17.00 -5.92 10.82
N THR A 231 15.86 -6.62 10.95
CA THR A 231 15.77 -8.09 10.80
C THR A 231 15.41 -8.56 9.39
N ILE A 232 15.21 -7.64 8.44
CA ILE A 232 14.73 -7.96 7.08
C ILE A 232 15.89 -8.17 6.09
N LEU A 233 17.12 -8.21 6.60
CA LEU A 233 18.34 -8.35 5.81
C LEU A 233 18.97 -9.73 5.97
N ILE A 234 19.65 -10.18 4.92
CA ILE A 234 20.53 -11.35 4.97
C ILE A 234 21.86 -10.90 5.57
N ASN A 235 22.14 -11.35 6.80
CA ASN A 235 23.37 -11.02 7.53
C ASN A 235 24.48 -12.06 7.34
N GLU A 236 24.13 -13.27 6.90
CA GLU A 236 25.07 -14.32 6.51
C GLU A 236 25.61 -14.10 5.09
N SER A 237 26.69 -14.81 4.71
CA SER A 237 27.25 -14.71 3.35
C SER A 237 26.27 -15.22 2.30
N VAL A 238 25.69 -16.41 2.56
CA VAL A 238 24.68 -17.04 1.72
C VAL A 238 23.62 -17.67 2.61
N LYS A 239 22.36 -17.28 2.40
CA LYS A 239 21.21 -17.89 3.06
C LYS A 239 20.68 -19.06 2.24
N TRP A 240 20.85 -20.28 2.74
CA TRP A 240 20.50 -21.51 2.05
C TRP A 240 19.06 -21.97 2.35
N MET A 241 18.42 -22.51 1.32
CA MET A 241 17.13 -23.19 1.38
C MET A 241 17.22 -24.50 0.60
N SER A 242 16.77 -25.61 1.19
CA SER A 242 16.77 -26.92 0.52
C SER A 242 15.49 -27.11 -0.32
N SER A 243 15.59 -27.92 -1.38
CA SER A 243 14.42 -28.49 -2.02
C SER A 243 13.72 -29.40 -1.00
N GLY A 244 12.49 -29.05 -0.64
CA GLY A 244 11.67 -29.88 0.26
C GLY A 244 11.05 -31.05 -0.53
N GLU A 245 10.09 -31.75 0.08
CA GLU A 245 9.31 -32.77 -0.65
C GLU A 245 8.67 -32.18 -1.92
N SER A 246 8.90 -32.84 -3.06
CA SER A 246 8.49 -32.32 -4.36
C SER A 246 6.98 -32.46 -4.56
N ALA A 247 6.25 -31.39 -4.26
CA ALA A 247 4.88 -31.27 -4.72
C ALA A 247 4.88 -31.19 -6.26
N LYS A 248 4.01 -31.96 -6.92
CA LYS A 248 3.86 -31.94 -8.38
C LYS A 248 3.58 -30.52 -8.86
N ILE A 249 4.50 -29.95 -9.64
CA ILE A 249 4.32 -28.62 -10.21
C ILE A 249 3.24 -28.68 -11.31
N ASN A 250 2.19 -27.88 -11.12
CA ASN A 250 1.16 -27.64 -12.12
C ASN A 250 1.29 -26.21 -12.64
N LEU A 251 1.63 -26.05 -13.92
CA LEU A 251 1.75 -24.75 -14.55
C LEU A 251 0.37 -24.14 -14.77
N VAL A 252 0.18 -22.91 -14.29
CA VAL A 252 -1.03 -22.12 -14.49
C VAL A 252 -0.62 -20.74 -14.97
N PHE A 253 -0.88 -20.47 -16.24
CA PHE A 253 -0.48 -19.21 -16.87
C PHE A 253 -1.49 -18.10 -16.60
N THR A 254 -0.98 -16.97 -16.09
CA THR A 254 -1.75 -15.72 -16.02
C THR A 254 -1.28 -14.78 -17.12
N TYR A 255 -2.23 -14.17 -17.81
CA TYR A 255 -1.94 -13.24 -18.89
C TYR A 255 -2.43 -11.82 -18.54
N GLY A 256 -1.77 -10.83 -19.11
CA GLY A 256 -2.21 -9.44 -19.01
C GLY A 256 -1.47 -8.55 -19.98
N ARG A 257 -1.51 -7.24 -19.76
CA ARG A 257 -0.78 -6.28 -20.59
C ARG A 257 0.73 -6.43 -20.37
N PRO A 258 1.57 -6.25 -21.41
CA PRO A 258 3.02 -6.27 -21.27
C PRO A 258 3.53 -5.29 -20.22
N LEU A 259 4.36 -5.79 -19.29
CA LEU A 259 4.90 -5.00 -18.20
C LEU A 259 5.91 -3.97 -18.72
N GLN A 260 5.59 -2.69 -18.58
CA GLN A 260 6.47 -1.61 -19.05
C GLN A 260 7.59 -1.29 -18.06
N LYS A 261 7.26 -1.23 -16.76
CA LYS A 261 8.18 -0.90 -15.67
C LYS A 261 7.69 -1.51 -14.36
N ILE A 262 8.61 -1.97 -13.53
CA ILE A 262 8.29 -2.39 -12.15
C ILE A 262 8.18 -1.15 -11.27
N ASN A 263 6.97 -0.82 -10.82
CA ASN A 263 6.72 0.30 -9.91
C ASN A 263 6.56 -0.12 -8.45
N SER A 264 6.22 -1.38 -8.22
CA SER A 264 6.02 -2.02 -6.91
C SER A 264 6.11 -3.52 -7.10
N SER A 265 6.45 -4.23 -6.03
CA SER A 265 6.45 -5.69 -6.02
C SER A 265 6.02 -6.20 -4.64
N LYS A 266 5.36 -7.36 -4.61
CA LYS A 266 5.05 -8.07 -3.36
C LYS A 266 6.31 -8.68 -2.74
N PHE A 267 7.37 -8.86 -3.53
CA PHE A 267 8.60 -9.54 -3.16
C PHE A 267 9.67 -8.61 -2.56
N ILE A 268 9.33 -7.38 -2.21
CA ILE A 268 10.23 -6.39 -1.61
C ILE A 268 9.45 -5.41 -0.74
N PHE A 269 10.10 -4.77 0.23
CA PHE A 269 9.46 -3.71 0.99
C PHE A 269 9.40 -2.42 0.17
N VAL A 270 8.23 -1.78 0.17
CA VAL A 270 7.98 -0.57 -0.62
C VAL A 270 8.97 0.57 -0.29
N PRO A 271 9.32 0.87 0.98
CA PRO A 271 10.27 1.93 1.32
C PRO A 271 11.62 1.84 0.59
N ILE A 272 12.28 0.68 0.65
CA ILE A 272 13.62 0.53 0.05
C ILE A 272 13.57 0.56 -1.47
N PHE A 273 12.55 -0.05 -2.08
CA PHE A 273 12.41 -0.02 -3.53
C PHE A 273 12.07 1.37 -4.05
N LYS A 274 11.25 2.14 -3.29
CA LYS A 274 10.94 3.53 -3.63
C LYS A 274 12.16 4.44 -3.51
N LEU A 275 13.01 4.21 -2.51
CA LEU A 275 14.29 4.92 -2.38
C LEU A 275 15.17 4.67 -3.61
N TYR A 276 15.36 3.41 -3.99
CA TYR A 276 16.11 3.03 -5.20
C TYR A 276 15.57 3.74 -6.44
N GLN A 277 14.25 3.74 -6.63
CA GLN A 277 13.59 4.43 -7.74
C GLN A 277 13.75 5.95 -7.70
N GLN A 278 13.82 6.56 -6.51
CA GLN A 278 14.02 8.00 -6.36
C GLN A 278 15.44 8.42 -6.71
N ILE A 279 16.44 7.65 -6.28
CA ILE A 279 17.84 7.91 -6.65
C ILE A 279 17.98 7.92 -8.17
N LEU A 280 17.39 6.92 -8.85
CA LEU A 280 17.43 6.81 -10.32
C LEU A 280 16.50 7.78 -11.06
N ALA A 281 15.61 8.50 -10.35
CA ALA A 281 14.73 9.50 -10.94
C ALA A 281 15.36 10.90 -10.96
N GLU A 282 16.44 11.12 -10.22
CA GLU A 282 17.27 12.33 -10.33
C GLU A 282 18.25 12.12 -11.49
N GLU A 283 18.11 12.90 -12.56
CA GLU A 283 18.90 12.71 -13.79
C GLU A 283 20.40 12.88 -13.51
N GLU A 284 20.80 13.85 -12.69
CA GLU A 284 22.21 14.06 -12.34
C GLU A 284 22.80 12.88 -11.54
N PHE A 285 22.01 12.27 -10.65
CA PHE A 285 22.45 11.07 -9.93
C PHE A 285 22.56 9.87 -10.88
N LYS A 286 21.57 9.69 -11.74
CA LYS A 286 21.55 8.63 -12.75
C LYS A 286 22.74 8.75 -13.69
N GLU A 287 23.11 9.95 -14.11
CA GLU A 287 24.30 10.20 -14.93
C GLU A 287 25.59 9.78 -14.22
N ILE A 288 25.75 10.17 -12.95
CA ILE A 288 26.89 9.78 -12.13
C ILE A 288 26.96 8.25 -11.97
N ILE A 289 25.82 7.61 -11.71
CA ILE A 289 25.73 6.16 -11.52
C ILE A 289 26.07 5.39 -12.80
N LEU A 290 25.54 5.81 -13.95
CA LEU A 290 25.67 5.05 -15.19
C LEU A 290 26.97 5.31 -15.96
N TYR A 291 27.48 6.54 -15.95
CA TYR A 291 28.51 6.97 -16.91
C TYR A 291 29.85 7.32 -16.30
N ARG A 292 29.99 7.30 -14.97
CA ARG A 292 31.27 7.59 -14.32
C ARG A 292 31.84 6.32 -13.69
N PRO A 293 33.04 5.85 -14.09
CA PRO A 293 33.57 4.59 -13.57
C PRO A 293 33.92 4.73 -12.08
N PRO A 294 33.52 3.78 -11.22
CA PRO A 294 33.98 3.77 -9.84
C PRO A 294 35.50 3.58 -9.79
N LYS A 295 36.17 4.15 -8.78
CA LYS A 295 37.55 3.76 -8.46
C LYS A 295 37.56 2.28 -8.10
N PRO A 296 38.51 1.47 -8.60
CA PRO A 296 38.53 0.04 -8.33
C PRO A 296 38.68 -0.21 -6.84
N LYS A 297 37.69 -0.87 -6.22
CA LYS A 297 37.82 -1.54 -4.93
C LYS A 297 38.11 -3.01 -5.23
N THR A 298 39.33 -3.44 -4.92
CA THR A 298 39.70 -4.85 -4.74
C THR A 298 39.20 -5.30 -3.39
N ASP A 299 38.40 -6.37 -3.34
CA ASP A 299 38.23 -7.32 -2.23
C ASP A 299 37.08 -8.28 -2.61
N ALA A 300 36.99 -9.54 -2.21
CA ALA A 300 37.93 -10.57 -1.81
C ALA A 300 37.09 -11.87 -1.78
N ASN A 301 37.66 -12.96 -2.30
CA ASN A 301 37.37 -14.38 -2.04
C ASN A 301 35.93 -14.79 -1.65
N LEU A 302 35.18 -15.30 -2.62
CA LEU A 302 34.19 -16.35 -2.38
C LEU A 302 34.91 -17.70 -2.50
N GLU A 303 34.81 -18.52 -1.46
CA GLU A 303 35.33 -19.89 -1.45
C GLU A 303 34.73 -20.68 -2.61
N THR A 304 35.60 -21.20 -3.47
CA THR A 304 35.28 -21.85 -4.74
C THR A 304 34.79 -23.28 -4.53
N GLU A 305 33.48 -23.44 -4.43
CA GLU A 305 32.81 -24.51 -5.18
C GLU A 305 32.75 -24.07 -6.66
N ALA A 306 32.90 -25.00 -7.60
CA ALA A 306 32.98 -24.70 -9.04
C ALA A 306 31.59 -24.36 -9.61
N TYR A 307 31.09 -23.14 -9.33
CA TYR A 307 29.85 -22.64 -9.91
C TYR A 307 30.06 -22.17 -11.34
N LYS A 308 29.22 -22.64 -12.27
CA LYS A 308 29.10 -22.03 -13.60
C LYS A 308 28.37 -20.69 -13.49
N LEU A 309 28.97 -19.64 -14.02
CA LEU A 309 28.40 -18.29 -13.96
C LEU A 309 27.40 -18.05 -15.09
N ILE A 310 26.17 -17.65 -14.76
CA ILE A 310 25.21 -17.08 -15.71
C ILE A 310 24.95 -15.64 -15.29
N SER A 311 25.50 -14.68 -16.06
CA SER A 311 25.31 -13.25 -15.82
C SER A 311 24.25 -12.70 -16.76
N LEU A 312 23.17 -12.17 -16.19
CA LEU A 312 22.09 -11.55 -16.96
C LEU A 312 22.37 -10.05 -17.17
N PRO A 313 21.95 -9.48 -18.30
CA PRO A 313 22.15 -8.06 -18.56
C PRO A 313 21.38 -7.20 -17.56
N GLU A 314 21.92 -6.05 -17.17
CA GLU A 314 21.15 -5.04 -16.42
C GLU A 314 20.10 -4.36 -17.32
N PHE A 315 18.99 -3.92 -16.73
CA PHE A 315 17.94 -3.24 -17.47
C PHE A 315 18.36 -1.82 -17.87
N GLN A 316 18.59 -1.60 -19.17
CA GLN A 316 19.07 -0.31 -19.70
C GLN A 316 17.97 0.74 -19.96
N TYR A 317 16.72 0.50 -19.57
CA TYR A 317 15.59 1.42 -19.77
C TYR A 317 15.33 1.87 -21.23
N LYS A 318 15.90 1.17 -22.23
CA LYS A 318 15.68 1.45 -23.67
C LYS A 318 14.39 0.80 -24.19
N ASP A 319 14.16 -0.44 -23.78
CA ASP A 319 13.00 -1.24 -24.16
C ASP A 319 12.01 -1.35 -22.99
N SER A 320 10.81 -1.85 -23.28
CA SER A 320 9.84 -2.20 -22.24
C SER A 320 10.37 -3.35 -21.37
N TYR A 321 10.06 -3.31 -20.07
CA TYR A 321 10.61 -4.29 -19.12
C TYR A 321 10.25 -5.74 -19.48
N ASN A 322 9.09 -6.00 -20.07
CA ASN A 322 8.72 -7.35 -20.49
C ASN A 322 9.68 -7.95 -21.53
N VAL A 323 10.14 -7.14 -22.49
CA VAL A 323 11.08 -7.60 -23.54
C VAL A 323 12.40 -7.97 -22.88
N HIS A 324 12.89 -7.12 -21.99
CA HIS A 324 14.08 -7.39 -21.19
C HIS A 324 13.94 -8.66 -20.34
N GLU A 325 12.82 -8.81 -19.61
CA GLU A 325 12.54 -9.97 -18.77
C GLU A 325 12.55 -11.27 -19.58
N LYS A 326 11.87 -11.32 -20.74
CA LYS A 326 11.83 -12.53 -21.57
C LYS A 326 13.18 -12.83 -22.23
N ASN A 327 13.96 -11.81 -22.58
CA ASN A 327 15.32 -12.02 -23.09
C ASN A 327 16.23 -12.61 -22.01
N CYS A 328 16.19 -12.08 -20.78
CA CYS A 328 16.92 -12.64 -19.64
C CYS A 328 16.51 -14.09 -19.36
N PHE A 329 15.21 -14.38 -19.43
CA PHE A 329 14.69 -15.75 -19.30
C PHE A 329 15.26 -16.71 -20.37
N LYS A 330 15.32 -16.27 -21.64
CA LYS A 330 15.92 -17.08 -22.71
C LYS A 330 17.41 -17.33 -22.50
N THR A 331 18.16 -16.32 -22.07
CA THR A 331 19.59 -16.47 -21.72
C THR A 331 19.77 -17.48 -20.58
N LEU A 332 18.93 -17.40 -19.54
CA LEU A 332 18.92 -18.36 -18.44
C LEU A 332 18.63 -19.79 -18.93
N LEU A 333 17.58 -19.97 -19.73
CA LEU A 333 17.19 -21.29 -20.25
C LEU A 333 18.31 -21.93 -21.09
N ASN A 334 18.97 -21.15 -21.95
CA ASN A 334 20.09 -21.65 -22.74
C ASN A 334 21.29 -22.05 -21.86
N GLY A 335 21.65 -21.23 -20.88
CA GLY A 335 22.73 -21.58 -19.95
C GLY A 335 22.43 -22.83 -19.10
N LEU A 336 21.16 -23.05 -18.74
CA LEU A 336 20.72 -24.25 -18.02
C LEU A 336 20.79 -25.53 -18.88
N ARG A 337 20.57 -25.45 -20.20
CA ARG A 337 20.64 -26.61 -21.10
C ARG A 337 22.03 -27.22 -21.19
N GLU A 338 23.05 -26.37 -21.06
CA GLU A 338 24.47 -26.74 -21.10
C GLU A 338 24.98 -27.41 -19.80
N LEU A 339 24.14 -27.48 -18.76
CA LEU A 339 24.51 -28.09 -17.48
C LEU A 339 24.43 -29.61 -17.51
N SER A 340 25.33 -30.27 -16.81
CA SER A 340 25.28 -31.70 -16.49
C SER A 340 24.73 -31.93 -15.08
N ASP A 341 24.24 -33.14 -14.82
CA ASP A 341 23.79 -33.52 -13.47
C ASP A 341 24.95 -33.35 -12.47
N GLY A 342 24.64 -32.83 -11.28
CA GLY A 342 25.65 -32.52 -10.27
C GLY A 342 26.23 -31.10 -10.34
N GLU A 343 26.08 -30.38 -11.45
CA GLU A 343 26.66 -29.04 -11.59
C GLU A 343 25.85 -27.98 -10.84
N SER A 344 26.55 -26.95 -10.37
CA SER A 344 25.98 -25.80 -9.66
C SER A 344 26.14 -24.52 -10.47
N ILE A 345 25.22 -23.56 -10.31
CA ILE A 345 25.29 -22.27 -10.99
C ILE A 345 25.20 -21.07 -10.04
N LEU A 346 25.87 -19.99 -10.44
CA LEU A 346 25.71 -18.66 -9.85
C LEU A 346 24.96 -17.78 -10.84
N LEU A 347 23.75 -17.36 -10.48
CA LEU A 347 22.93 -16.42 -11.24
C LEU A 347 23.22 -14.99 -10.79
N GLN A 348 23.81 -14.18 -11.66
CA GLN A 348 23.99 -12.75 -11.44
C GLN A 348 22.89 -11.94 -12.14
N ASN A 349 22.47 -10.85 -11.49
CA ASN A 349 21.45 -9.91 -12.00
C ASN A 349 20.07 -10.53 -12.30
N PHE A 350 19.74 -11.70 -11.73
CA PHE A 350 18.39 -12.26 -11.83
C PHE A 350 17.39 -11.47 -10.99
N ASN A 351 16.44 -10.80 -11.66
CA ASN A 351 15.47 -9.93 -11.01
C ASN A 351 14.31 -10.74 -10.42
N THR A 352 14.16 -10.77 -9.10
CA THR A 352 13.07 -11.51 -8.40
C THR A 352 11.90 -10.60 -7.97
N LEU A 353 11.73 -9.44 -8.60
CA LEU A 353 10.62 -8.53 -8.31
C LEU A 353 9.34 -8.84 -9.10
N THR A 354 9.37 -9.70 -10.11
CA THR A 354 8.18 -10.07 -10.89
C THR A 354 7.71 -11.47 -10.55
N HIS A 355 6.40 -11.68 -10.62
CA HIS A 355 5.84 -13.00 -10.36
C HIS A 355 6.28 -14.02 -11.43
N PHE A 356 6.54 -13.58 -12.66
CA PHE A 356 7.11 -14.40 -13.71
C PHE A 356 8.48 -14.97 -13.31
N ASN A 357 9.43 -14.12 -12.96
CA ASN A 357 10.78 -14.58 -12.57
C ASN A 357 10.76 -15.38 -11.27
N VAL A 358 9.90 -15.02 -10.32
CA VAL A 358 9.72 -15.80 -9.09
C VAL A 358 9.13 -17.19 -9.36
N SER A 359 8.22 -17.33 -10.35
CA SER A 359 7.70 -18.64 -10.76
C SER A 359 8.81 -19.51 -11.35
N VAL A 360 9.66 -18.92 -12.19
CA VAL A 360 10.83 -19.59 -12.78
C VAL A 360 11.80 -20.05 -11.70
N LEU A 361 12.14 -19.15 -10.75
CA LEU A 361 13.04 -19.49 -9.65
C LEU A 361 12.43 -20.57 -8.75
N TYR A 362 11.12 -20.54 -8.48
CA TYR A 362 10.45 -21.58 -7.70
C TYR A 362 10.61 -22.97 -8.32
N ILE A 363 10.38 -23.08 -9.64
CA ILE A 363 10.57 -24.34 -10.39
C ILE A 363 12.01 -24.82 -10.25
N LEU A 364 12.98 -23.93 -10.45
CA LEU A 364 14.40 -24.26 -10.32
C LEU A 364 14.75 -24.74 -8.91
N SER A 365 14.29 -24.03 -7.88
CA SER A 365 14.58 -24.33 -6.48
C SER A 365 13.88 -25.57 -5.93
N LYS A 366 12.71 -25.95 -6.47
CA LYS A 366 11.90 -27.06 -5.94
C LYS A 366 11.90 -28.31 -6.81
N SER A 367 12.28 -28.21 -8.08
CA SER A 367 12.25 -29.36 -9.00
C SER A 367 13.55 -29.61 -9.73
N CYS A 368 14.48 -28.67 -9.83
CA CYS A 368 15.71 -28.89 -10.60
C CYS A 368 16.95 -29.06 -9.73
N PHE A 369 17.10 -28.23 -8.68
CA PHE A 369 18.30 -28.17 -7.84
C PHE A 369 18.04 -28.65 -6.42
N GLU A 370 19.08 -29.19 -5.77
CA GLU A 370 19.02 -29.65 -4.39
C GLU A 370 18.88 -28.48 -3.41
N LYS A 371 19.63 -27.40 -3.63
CA LYS A 371 19.64 -26.23 -2.73
C LYS A 371 19.65 -24.93 -3.51
N THR A 372 19.02 -23.91 -2.94
CA THR A 372 19.04 -22.53 -3.43
C THR A 372 19.63 -21.62 -2.36
N GLY A 373 20.67 -20.87 -2.71
CA GLY A 373 21.34 -19.91 -1.84
C GLY A 373 21.09 -18.49 -2.29
N PHE A 374 20.80 -17.59 -1.36
CA PHE A 374 20.67 -16.16 -1.60
C PHE A 374 21.86 -15.42 -0.99
N SER A 375 22.73 -14.85 -1.83
CA SER A 375 23.95 -14.18 -1.38
C SER A 375 23.68 -12.75 -0.90
N SER A 376 24.29 -12.34 0.21
CA SER A 376 24.26 -10.95 0.69
C SER A 376 25.11 -10.00 -0.17
N SER A 377 26.11 -10.51 -0.89
CA SER A 377 26.89 -9.73 -1.87
C SER A 377 26.18 -9.58 -3.23
N GLY A 378 25.00 -10.21 -3.38
CA GLY A 378 24.23 -10.25 -4.61
C GLY A 378 24.41 -11.56 -5.37
N GLY A 379 23.35 -11.95 -6.09
CA GLY A 379 23.31 -13.21 -6.85
C GLY A 379 22.60 -14.34 -6.12
N ILE A 380 22.18 -15.34 -6.90
CA ILE A 380 21.45 -16.52 -6.44
C ILE A 380 22.24 -17.76 -6.85
N LEU A 381 22.55 -18.61 -5.88
CA LEU A 381 23.24 -19.87 -6.09
C LEU A 381 22.20 -20.98 -6.24
N LEU A 382 22.28 -21.76 -7.31
CA LEU A 382 21.52 -23.00 -7.43
C LEU A 382 22.53 -24.15 -7.39
N ASN A 383 22.50 -24.89 -6.29
CA ASN A 383 23.50 -25.90 -6.00
C ASN A 383 22.98 -27.30 -6.34
N ASN A 384 23.82 -28.06 -7.04
CA ASN A 384 23.62 -29.46 -7.39
C ASN A 384 22.34 -29.71 -8.22
N LEU A 385 22.47 -29.75 -9.55
CA LEU A 385 21.38 -30.12 -10.44
C LEU A 385 21.03 -31.62 -10.25
N ILE A 386 19.86 -31.90 -9.69
CA ILE A 386 19.40 -33.26 -9.34
C ILE A 386 18.38 -33.85 -10.31
N ASP A 387 17.66 -33.01 -11.05
CA ASP A 387 16.63 -33.44 -12.01
C ASP A 387 16.61 -32.52 -13.24
N LYS A 388 17.57 -32.75 -14.15
CA LYS A 388 17.64 -32.06 -15.44
C LYS A 388 16.36 -32.22 -16.28
N PRO A 389 15.67 -33.39 -16.34
CA PRO A 389 14.38 -33.51 -17.02
C PRO A 389 13.31 -32.53 -16.58
N SER A 390 13.33 -32.03 -15.33
CA SER A 390 12.40 -30.99 -14.87
C SER A 390 12.60 -29.63 -15.54
N LEU A 391 13.72 -29.38 -16.24
CA LEU A 391 13.89 -28.19 -17.08
C LEU A 391 12.84 -28.07 -18.19
N LYS A 392 12.15 -29.17 -18.56
CA LYS A 392 11.01 -29.15 -19.50
C LYS A 392 9.91 -28.16 -19.10
N TYR A 393 9.74 -27.89 -17.80
CA TYR A 393 8.77 -26.88 -17.34
C TYR A 393 9.12 -25.49 -17.87
N LEU A 394 10.42 -25.14 -17.93
CA LEU A 394 10.88 -23.88 -18.48
C LEU A 394 10.73 -23.83 -20.00
N GLU A 395 10.87 -24.96 -20.69
CA GLU A 395 10.62 -25.05 -22.13
C GLU A 395 9.15 -24.79 -22.47
N ILE A 396 8.22 -25.38 -21.69
CA ILE A 396 6.77 -25.09 -21.81
C ILE A 396 6.49 -23.60 -21.58
N ILE A 397 7.18 -22.96 -20.63
CA ILE A 397 7.06 -21.53 -20.37
C ILE A 397 7.58 -20.71 -21.55
N ASP A 398 8.72 -21.08 -22.16
CA ASP A 398 9.26 -20.40 -23.33
C ASP A 398 8.31 -20.50 -24.53
N ASP A 399 7.76 -21.69 -24.79
CA ASP A 399 6.79 -21.92 -25.85
C ASP A 399 5.54 -21.05 -25.68
N GLU A 400 4.99 -20.98 -24.46
CA GLU A 400 3.83 -20.13 -24.17
C GLU A 400 4.18 -18.63 -24.30
N CYS A 401 5.39 -18.21 -23.90
CA CYS A 401 5.86 -16.85 -24.14
C CYS A 401 5.97 -16.54 -25.63
N ASN A 402 6.53 -17.44 -26.44
CA ASN A 402 6.66 -17.27 -27.90
C ASN A 402 5.28 -17.21 -28.58
N LYS A 403 4.33 -18.03 -28.14
CA LYS A 403 2.93 -18.01 -28.62
C LYS A 403 2.23 -16.70 -28.30
N VAL A 404 2.36 -16.19 -27.07
CA VAL A 404 1.73 -14.94 -26.66
C VAL A 404 2.38 -13.72 -27.29
N ARG A 405 3.69 -13.76 -27.56
CA ARG A 405 4.46 -12.66 -28.19
C ARG A 405 3.87 -12.17 -29.51
N GLN A 406 3.12 -13.02 -30.22
CA GLN A 406 2.42 -12.64 -31.45
C GLN A 406 1.30 -11.59 -31.23
N ASN A 407 0.85 -11.41 -29.98
CA ASN A 407 -0.15 -10.43 -29.60
C ASN A 407 0.49 -9.31 -28.76
N GLU A 408 0.79 -8.17 -29.38
CA GLU A 408 1.45 -7.02 -28.73
C GLU A 408 0.70 -6.45 -27.51
N LYS A 409 -0.57 -6.82 -27.30
CA LYS A 409 -1.38 -6.37 -26.16
C LYS A 409 -1.41 -7.36 -25.00
N LYS A 410 -0.75 -8.52 -25.14
CA LYS A 410 -0.79 -9.62 -24.18
C LYS A 410 0.62 -10.12 -23.87
N ASP A 411 0.85 -10.50 -22.63
CA ASP A 411 2.09 -11.11 -22.16
C ASP A 411 1.81 -12.16 -21.08
N VAL A 412 2.76 -13.07 -20.85
CA VAL A 412 2.74 -14.06 -19.76
C VAL A 412 3.29 -13.41 -18.50
N LEU A 413 2.42 -13.18 -17.51
CA LEU A 413 2.77 -12.48 -16.27
C LEU A 413 3.28 -13.42 -15.16
N ASN A 414 2.92 -14.70 -15.22
CA ASN A 414 3.43 -15.78 -14.35
C ASN A 414 3.02 -17.15 -14.91
N SER A 415 3.69 -18.19 -14.41
CA SER A 415 3.44 -19.59 -14.76
C SER A 415 2.99 -20.43 -13.56
N LEU A 416 2.91 -19.84 -12.36
CA LEU A 416 2.42 -20.48 -11.14
C LEU A 416 1.39 -19.58 -10.43
N PRO A 417 0.40 -20.15 -9.72
CA PRO A 417 -0.46 -19.39 -8.85
C PRO A 417 0.34 -18.70 -7.73
N VAL A 418 -0.09 -17.50 -7.33
CA VAL A 418 0.62 -16.73 -6.29
C VAL A 418 0.62 -17.44 -4.94
N GLN A 419 -0.34 -18.32 -4.69
CA GLN A 419 -0.42 -19.14 -3.48
C GLN A 419 0.74 -20.13 -3.40
N VAL A 420 1.25 -20.60 -4.55
CA VAL A 420 2.40 -21.53 -4.62
C VAL A 420 3.70 -20.78 -4.36
N THR A 421 3.84 -19.57 -4.89
CA THR A 421 5.07 -18.77 -4.73
C THR A 421 5.13 -17.98 -3.42
N ASN A 422 4.01 -17.85 -2.70
CA ASN A 422 3.92 -17.17 -1.40
C ASN A 422 4.07 -18.13 -0.19
N VAL A 423 4.54 -19.36 -0.39
CA VAL A 423 4.74 -20.32 0.72
C VAL A 423 5.95 -19.91 1.57
N GLU A 424 5.78 -20.04 2.89
CA GLU A 424 6.51 -19.29 3.94
C GLU A 424 8.01 -19.08 3.68
N ASP A 425 8.81 -20.14 3.65
CA ASP A 425 10.27 -20.01 3.65
C ASP A 425 10.80 -19.47 2.31
N PHE A 426 10.28 -19.97 1.18
CA PHE A 426 10.69 -19.48 -0.14
C PHE A 426 10.37 -18.01 -0.33
N PHE A 427 9.13 -17.61 0.00
CA PHE A 427 8.70 -16.22 -0.12
C PHE A 427 9.52 -15.30 0.79
N SER A 428 9.73 -15.70 2.05
CA SER A 428 10.50 -14.90 3.02
C SER A 428 11.94 -14.70 2.56
N ASN A 429 12.58 -15.74 2.02
CA ASN A 429 13.95 -15.64 1.52
C ASN A 429 14.07 -14.73 0.29
N ILE A 430 13.10 -14.74 -0.62
CA ILE A 430 13.07 -13.77 -1.73
C ILE A 430 12.92 -12.34 -1.20
N VAL A 431 12.02 -12.12 -0.23
CA VAL A 431 11.83 -10.80 0.37
C VAL A 431 13.11 -10.31 1.02
N PHE A 432 13.79 -11.15 1.81
CA PHE A 432 15.08 -10.78 2.43
C PHE A 432 16.17 -10.52 1.39
N TYR A 433 16.26 -11.35 0.35
CA TYR A 433 17.20 -11.17 -0.75
C TYR A 433 16.99 -9.84 -1.46
N ASN A 434 15.75 -9.53 -1.87
CA ASN A 434 15.45 -8.29 -2.56
C ASN A 434 15.71 -7.06 -1.68
N ASN A 435 15.32 -7.09 -0.41
CA ASN A 435 15.60 -5.97 0.50
C ASN A 435 17.11 -5.76 0.68
N THR A 436 17.87 -6.84 0.84
CA THR A 436 19.35 -6.80 0.96
C THR A 436 19.99 -6.26 -0.32
N PHE A 437 19.61 -6.80 -1.48
CA PHE A 437 20.13 -6.43 -2.78
C PHE A 437 19.91 -4.94 -3.08
N TYR A 438 18.66 -4.46 -2.95
CA TYR A 438 18.34 -3.07 -3.26
C TYR A 438 18.86 -2.08 -2.21
N ARG A 439 18.99 -2.50 -0.94
CA ARG A 439 19.71 -1.71 0.08
C ARG A 439 21.17 -1.52 -0.31
N ASN A 440 21.86 -2.61 -0.67
CA ASN A 440 23.28 -2.56 -1.02
C ASN A 440 23.49 -1.72 -2.29
N LYS A 441 22.61 -1.83 -3.30
CA LYS A 441 22.62 -0.94 -4.47
C LYS A 441 22.41 0.53 -4.09
N CYS A 442 21.49 0.86 -3.18
CA CYS A 442 21.31 2.23 -2.69
C CYS A 442 22.57 2.77 -2.00
N MET A 443 23.21 1.95 -1.14
CA MET A 443 24.47 2.32 -0.47
C MET A 443 25.59 2.57 -1.49
N GLU A 444 25.76 1.66 -2.45
CA GLU A 444 26.73 1.79 -3.54
C GLU A 444 26.50 3.07 -4.35
N TYR A 445 25.24 3.37 -4.69
CA TYR A 445 24.89 4.58 -5.41
C TYR A 445 25.20 5.84 -4.59
N PHE A 446 24.89 5.85 -3.29
CA PHE A 446 25.22 6.99 -2.44
C PHE A 446 26.72 7.20 -2.30
N GLU A 447 27.50 6.15 -2.05
CA GLU A 447 28.97 6.24 -2.01
C GLU A 447 29.52 6.80 -3.32
N LYS A 448 29.00 6.31 -4.45
CA LYS A 448 29.43 6.77 -5.77
C LYS A 448 29.07 8.23 -5.99
N ILE A 449 27.84 8.64 -5.69
CA ILE A 449 27.40 10.04 -5.84
C ILE A 449 28.22 10.97 -4.92
N GLU A 450 28.48 10.56 -3.68
CA GLU A 450 29.25 11.34 -2.71
C GLU A 450 30.71 11.53 -3.13
N GLN A 451 31.32 10.56 -3.83
CA GLN A 451 32.66 10.71 -4.39
C GLN A 451 32.75 11.74 -5.53
N TYR A 452 31.61 12.09 -6.15
CA TYR A 452 31.54 13.01 -7.30
C TYR A 452 30.96 14.40 -6.97
N LEU A 453 30.37 14.59 -5.78
CA LEU A 453 29.82 15.86 -5.29
C LEU A 453 30.74 16.50 -4.26
#